data_AF-A0A7V4IX25-F1
#
_entry.id   AF-A0A7V4IX25-F1
#
_cell.length_a   1.000
_cell.length_b   1.000
_cell.length_c   1.000
_cell.angle_alpha   90.00
_cell.angle_beta   90.00
_cell.angle_gamma   90.00
#
_symmetry.space_group_name_H-M   'P 1'
#
loop_
_entity.id
_entity.type
_entity.pdbx_description
1 polymer ?
#
loop_
_entity_poly.entity_id
_entity_poly.type
_entity_poly.pdbx_seq_one_letter_code
_entity_poly.pdbx_strand_id
1 'polypeptide(L)'
;MERWFESETMRQVYAVHCVSSNFSSLDQPGSALPFFLNALGELDGQRYRWGVARGGMGAVSQALAAAARAHGAELRVSAPVARVLVRQGRAEGVRLESGEEI
;
A
#
# COMPACT_ATOMS: atom_id res chain seq x y z
N MET A 1 -17.23 -0.97 19.67
CA MET A 1 -16.98 0.49 19.48
C MET A 1 -17.72 1.37 20.50
N GLU A 2 -18.97 1.06 20.82
CA GLU A 2 -19.81 1.82 21.76
C GLU A 2 -19.22 1.94 23.17
N ARG A 3 -18.44 0.96 23.61
CA ARG A 3 -17.71 1.02 24.89
C ARG A 3 -16.60 2.07 24.96
N TRP A 4 -16.16 2.61 23.82
CA TRP A 4 -15.01 3.54 23.72
C TRP A 4 -15.40 4.95 23.30
N PHE A 5 -16.51 5.12 22.59
CA PHE A 5 -16.96 6.40 22.06
C PHE A 5 -18.45 6.59 22.33
N GLU A 6 -18.77 7.64 23.07
CA GLU A 6 -20.15 8.09 23.30
C GLU A 6 -20.69 8.85 22.06
N SER A 7 -19.84 9.64 21.42
CA SER A 7 -20.21 10.42 20.23
C SER A 7 -20.38 9.55 18.99
N GLU A 8 -21.55 9.62 18.37
CA GLU A 8 -21.81 8.99 17.07
C GLU A 8 -20.89 9.53 15.96
N THR A 9 -20.63 10.84 15.94
CA THR A 9 -19.70 11.45 14.97
C THR A 9 -18.30 10.86 15.07
N MET A 10 -17.77 10.66 16.29
CA MET A 10 -16.46 10.03 16.47
C MET A 10 -16.43 8.58 15.99
N ARG A 11 -17.54 7.84 16.19
CA ARG A 11 -17.69 6.47 15.66
C ARG A 11 -17.65 6.46 14.13
N GLN A 12 -18.31 7.42 13.48
CA GLN A 12 -18.30 7.55 12.02
C GLN A 12 -16.92 7.92 11.48
N VAL A 13 -16.22 8.87 12.11
CA VAL A 13 -14.84 9.23 11.72
C VAL A 13 -13.92 8.01 11.80
N TYR A 14 -13.97 7.27 12.91
CA TYR A 14 -13.20 6.02 13.03
C TYR A 14 -13.55 5.03 11.91
N ALA A 15 -14.84 4.84 11.61
CA ALA A 15 -15.27 3.89 10.60
C ALA A 15 -14.72 4.21 9.20
N VAL A 16 -14.67 5.49 8.83
CA VAL A 16 -14.05 5.95 7.59
C VAL A 16 -12.57 5.56 7.52
N HIS A 17 -11.83 5.74 8.62
CA HIS A 17 -10.40 5.38 8.67
C HIS A 17 -10.16 3.87 8.62
N CYS A 18 -11.01 3.04 9.23
CA CYS A 18 -10.89 1.58 9.13
C CYS A 18 -11.08 1.11 7.69
N VAL A 19 -12.22 1.43 7.09
CA VAL A 19 -12.60 0.90 5.79
C VAL A 19 -11.61 1.33 4.71
N SER A 20 -11.20 2.60 4.71
CA SER A 20 -10.31 3.16 3.69
C SER A 20 -8.88 2.64 3.76
N SER A 21 -8.40 2.20 4.93
CA SER A 21 -6.97 1.99 5.15
C SER A 21 -6.56 0.56 5.40
N ASN A 22 -7.34 -0.23 6.15
CA ASN A 22 -7.03 -1.64 6.40
C ASN A 22 -8.12 -2.60 5.92
N PHE A 23 -9.18 -2.09 5.27
CA PHE A 23 -10.30 -2.86 4.73
C PHE A 23 -10.84 -3.91 5.72
N SER A 24 -10.86 -3.57 7.00
CA SER A 24 -11.22 -4.48 8.09
C SER A 24 -12.56 -4.09 8.70
N SER A 25 -13.25 -5.08 9.31
CA SER A 25 -14.44 -4.81 10.11
C SER A 25 -14.08 -3.97 11.34
N LEU A 26 -15.01 -3.15 11.82
CA LEU A 26 -14.83 -2.31 13.01
C LEU A 26 -14.52 -3.12 14.27
N ASP A 27 -15.02 -4.35 14.33
CA ASP A 27 -14.88 -5.23 15.50
C ASP A 27 -13.64 -6.13 15.45
N GLN A 28 -12.88 -6.12 14.35
CA GLN A 28 -11.65 -6.90 14.24
C GLN A 28 -10.53 -6.29 15.10
N PRO A 29 -9.74 -7.12 15.81
CA PRO A 29 -8.52 -6.66 16.46
C PRO A 29 -7.62 -5.90 15.48
N GLY A 30 -7.11 -4.73 15.89
CA GLY A 30 -6.28 -3.88 15.03
C GLY A 30 -7.05 -2.98 14.08
N SER A 31 -8.39 -2.98 14.10
CA SER A 31 -9.20 -2.08 13.25
C SER A 31 -8.84 -0.61 13.45
N ALA A 32 -8.45 -0.21 14.66
CA ALA A 32 -8.08 1.16 15.01
C ALA A 32 -6.72 1.62 14.47
N LEU A 33 -5.85 0.70 14.03
CA LEU A 33 -4.47 1.01 13.68
C LEU A 33 -4.34 2.15 12.66
N PRO A 34 -5.15 2.20 11.58
CA PRO A 34 -5.01 3.29 10.62
C PRO A 34 -5.48 4.64 11.15
N PHE A 35 -6.49 4.66 12.02
CA PHE A 35 -6.91 5.87 12.69
C PHE A 35 -5.77 6.43 13.53
N PHE A 36 -5.10 5.58 14.30
CA PHE A 36 -3.92 5.98 15.07
C PHE A 36 -2.73 6.36 14.20
N LEU A 37 -2.48 5.65 13.10
CA LEU A 37 -1.38 5.98 12.18
C LEU A 37 -1.54 7.38 11.58
N ASN A 38 -2.78 7.75 11.20
CA ASN A 38 -3.09 9.10 10.74
C ASN A 38 -2.95 10.14 11.88
N ALA A 39 -3.40 9.80 13.08
CA ALA A 39 -3.26 10.66 14.26
C ALA A 39 -1.81 10.78 14.77
N LEU A 40 -0.91 9.88 14.38
CA LEU A 40 0.52 9.95 14.72
C LEU A 40 1.38 10.45 13.55
N GLY A 41 0.78 10.62 12.37
CA GLY A 41 1.47 11.03 11.16
C GLY A 41 2.13 12.39 11.32
N GLU A 42 3.29 12.55 10.67
CA GLU A 42 4.03 13.80 10.59
C GLU A 42 4.45 14.03 9.15
N LEU A 43 4.41 15.28 8.70
CA LEU A 43 4.99 15.72 7.43
C LEU A 43 5.86 16.94 7.69
N ASP A 44 7.14 16.87 7.32
CA ASP A 44 8.12 17.96 7.43
C ASP A 44 8.15 18.62 8.83
N GLY A 45 8.19 17.82 9.90
CA GLY A 45 8.19 18.34 11.28
C GLY A 45 6.83 18.76 11.81
N GLN A 46 5.77 18.72 10.99
CA GLN A 46 4.41 19.09 11.40
C GLN A 46 3.57 17.85 11.69
N ARG A 47 3.23 17.68 12.97
CA ARG A 47 2.35 16.60 13.45
C ARG A 47 0.94 16.71 12.86
N TYR A 48 0.29 15.56 12.72
CA TYR A 48 -1.09 15.39 12.24
C TYR A 48 -1.30 15.83 10.78
N ARG A 49 -0.22 15.94 10.01
CA ARG A 49 -0.27 16.39 8.61
C ARG A 49 0.05 15.25 7.66
N TRP A 50 -0.56 15.36 6.49
CA TRP A 50 -0.30 14.53 5.33
C TRP A 50 -0.30 15.42 4.09
N GLY A 51 0.30 14.92 3.01
CA GLY A 51 0.49 15.67 1.78
C GLY A 51 -0.07 14.91 0.59
N VAL A 52 -0.44 15.66 -0.44
CA VAL A 52 -0.77 15.10 -1.74
C VAL A 52 0.49 15.12 -2.59
N ALA A 53 0.85 13.98 -3.18
CA ALA A 53 1.97 13.91 -4.10
C ALA A 53 1.77 14.89 -5.27
N ARG A 54 2.76 15.76 -5.51
CA ARG A 54 2.76 16.66 -6.67
C ARG A 54 2.72 15.81 -7.95
N GLY A 55 1.75 16.07 -8.82
CA GLY A 55 1.51 15.24 -10.01
C GLY A 55 0.59 14.03 -9.78
N GLY A 56 -0.02 13.94 -8.59
CA GLY A 56 -0.94 12.86 -8.22
C GLY A 56 -0.22 11.59 -7.76
N MET A 57 -0.99 10.58 -7.34
CA MET A 57 -0.43 9.34 -6.78
C MET A 57 0.46 8.56 -7.77
N GLY A 58 0.24 8.70 -9.07
CA GLY A 58 1.11 8.11 -10.09
C GLY A 58 2.55 8.62 -10.04
N ALA A 59 2.78 9.84 -9.57
CA ALA A 59 4.12 10.43 -9.46
C ALA A 59 5.01 9.65 -8.49
N VAL A 60 4.44 9.07 -7.42
CA VAL A 60 5.18 8.25 -6.46
C VAL A 60 5.71 6.99 -7.13
N SER A 61 4.84 6.24 -7.82
CA SER A 61 5.25 5.04 -8.56
C SER A 61 6.27 5.33 -9.66
N GLN A 62 6.14 6.47 -10.35
CA GLN A 62 7.12 6.89 -11.35
C GLN A 62 8.48 7.26 -10.73
N ALA A 63 8.49 7.91 -9.56
CA ALA A 63 9.72 8.20 -8.83
C ALA A 63 10.45 6.92 -8.41
N LEU A 64 9.71 5.91 -7.92
CA LEU A 64 10.26 4.60 -7.59
C LEU A 64 10.83 3.90 -8.84
N ALA A 65 10.10 3.93 -9.96
CA ALA A 65 10.57 3.36 -11.22
C ALA A 65 11.85 4.04 -11.74
N ALA A 66 11.93 5.37 -11.63
CA ALA A 66 13.12 6.13 -11.99
C ALA A 66 14.32 5.78 -11.09
N ALA A 67 14.11 5.69 -9.78
CA ALA A 67 15.14 5.28 -8.83
C ALA A 67 15.65 3.86 -9.10
N ALA A 68 14.76 2.91 -9.39
CA ALA A 68 15.13 1.53 -9.72
C ALA A 68 15.99 1.48 -11.00
N ARG A 69 15.58 2.18 -12.07
CA ARG A 69 16.36 2.29 -13.31
C ARG A 69 17.73 2.94 -13.08
N ALA A 70 17.80 3.97 -12.23
CA ALA A 70 19.07 4.61 -11.87
C ALA A 70 20.04 3.65 -11.16
N HIS A 71 19.52 2.59 -10.52
CA HIS A 71 20.31 1.50 -9.91
C HIS A 71 20.49 0.29 -10.85
N GLY A 72 20.19 0.45 -12.15
CA GLY A 72 20.41 -0.59 -13.16
C GLY A 72 19.29 -1.62 -13.30
N ALA A 73 18.14 -1.42 -12.66
CA ALA A 73 17.00 -2.32 -12.84
C ALA A 73 16.37 -2.16 -14.23
N GLU A 74 16.06 -3.28 -14.88
CA GLU A 74 15.18 -3.31 -16.05
C GLU A 74 13.72 -3.42 -15.60
N LEU A 75 12.84 -2.58 -16.16
CA LEU A 75 11.41 -2.59 -15.87
C LEU A 75 10.63 -2.96 -17.12
N ARG A 76 10.07 -4.17 -17.13
CA ARG A 76 9.19 -4.65 -18.20
C ARG A 76 7.72 -4.42 -17.81
N VAL A 77 7.04 -3.59 -18.57
CA VAL A 77 5.60 -3.32 -18.43
C VAL A 77 4.81 -4.12 -19.47
N SER A 78 3.52 -4.32 -19.22
CA SER A 78 2.67 -5.14 -20.11
C SER A 78 3.22 -6.55 -20.34
N ALA A 79 3.93 -7.09 -19.35
CA ALA A 79 4.56 -8.40 -19.36
C ALA A 79 3.90 -9.30 -18.30
N PRO A 80 2.66 -9.77 -18.53
CA PRO A 80 1.95 -10.60 -17.56
C PRO A 80 2.71 -11.92 -17.32
N VAL A 81 2.90 -12.27 -16.05
CA VAL A 81 3.56 -13.52 -15.63
C VAL A 81 2.53 -14.65 -15.62
N ALA A 82 2.78 -15.70 -16.41
CA ALA A 82 1.93 -16.89 -16.44
C ALA A 82 2.26 -17.86 -15.29
N ARG A 83 3.54 -17.98 -14.91
CA ARG A 83 3.97 -18.90 -13.85
C ARG A 83 5.36 -18.55 -13.29
N VAL A 84 5.57 -18.80 -11.99
CA VAL A 84 6.90 -18.85 -11.37
C VAL A 84 7.54 -20.22 -11.62
N LEU A 85 8.75 -20.23 -12.17
CA LEU A 85 9.53 -21.45 -12.44
C LEU A 85 10.22 -21.89 -11.16
N VAL A 86 9.93 -23.11 -10.69
CA VAL A 86 10.45 -23.65 -9.44
C VAL A 86 11.15 -24.99 -9.71
N ARG A 87 12.40 -25.11 -9.25
CA ARG A 87 13.18 -26.35 -9.33
C ARG A 87 13.69 -26.72 -7.95
N GLN A 88 13.49 -27.98 -7.54
CA GLN A 88 13.89 -28.48 -6.22
C GLN A 88 13.42 -27.59 -5.05
N GLY A 89 12.23 -26.99 -5.16
CA GLY A 89 11.66 -26.11 -4.13
C GLY A 89 12.20 -24.68 -4.11
N ARG A 90 13.01 -24.26 -5.09
CA ARG A 90 13.52 -22.88 -5.23
C ARG A 90 12.98 -22.22 -6.49
N ALA A 91 12.58 -20.95 -6.37
CA ALA A 91 12.23 -20.14 -7.53
C ALA A 91 13.51 -19.81 -8.32
N GLU A 92 13.51 -20.13 -9.62
CA GLU A 92 14.64 -19.91 -10.52
C GLU A 92 14.33 -18.90 -11.64
N GLY A 93 13.05 -18.52 -11.83
CA GLY A 93 12.64 -17.56 -12.85
C GLY A 93 11.12 -17.44 -12.98
N VAL A 94 10.66 -16.79 -14.04
CA VAL A 94 9.25 -16.66 -14.39
C VAL A 94 9.04 -16.90 -15.88
N ARG A 95 7.91 -17.53 -16.24
CA ARG A 95 7.43 -17.62 -17.62
C ARG A 95 6.34 -16.57 -17.82
N LEU A 96 6.47 -15.75 -18.86
CA LEU A 96 5.47 -14.78 -19.28
C LEU A 96 4.35 -15.44 -20.10
N GLU A 97 3.20 -14.77 -20.24
CA GLU A 97 2.13 -15.24 -21.14
C GLU A 97 2.56 -15.28 -22.62
N SER A 98 3.58 -14.52 -23.00
CA SER A 98 4.20 -14.59 -24.33
C SER A 98 4.94 -15.91 -24.59
N GLY A 99 5.19 -16.71 -23.55
CA GLY A 99 6.01 -17.92 -23.59
C GLY A 99 7.50 -17.69 -23.29
N GLU A 100 7.95 -16.44 -23.17
CA GLU A 100 9.31 -16.09 -22.78
C GLU A 100 9.59 -16.46 -21.32
N GLU A 101 10.82 -16.88 -21.01
CA GLU A 101 11.29 -17.17 -19.65
C GLU A 101 12.40 -16.18 -19.24
N ILE A 102 12.27 -15.64 -18.03
CA ILE A 102 13.20 -14.67 -17.41
C ILE A 102 13.70 -15.26 -16.09
#